data_AF-A0A2M8QPU0-F1
#
_entry.id   AF-A0A2M8QPU0-F1
#
_cell.length_a   1.000
_cell.length_b   1.000
_cell.length_c   1.000
_cell.angle_alpha   90.00
_cell.angle_beta   90.00
_cell.angle_gamma   90.00
#
_symmetry.space_group_name_H-M   'P 1'
#
loop_
_entity.id
_entity.type
_entity.pdbx_description
1 polymer ?
#
loop_
_entity_poly.entity_id
_entity_poly.type
_entity_poly.pdbx_seq_one_letter_code
_entity_poly.pdbx_strand_id
1 'polypeptide(L)'
;MVELQKKARGQRPSYFEDPAVDKLMAITLALTGEVAVLRDRIDTIERLSAEGKSISPEAVDAYEPDEKVREIRNALRDTYLDVVLRIVHQEREELEHQLANQPYDDVVTTVSTN
;
A
#
# COMPACT_ATOMS: atom_id res chain seq x y z
N MET A 1 22.81 -1.27 7.89
CA MET A 1 22.94 0.08 8.48
C MET A 1 22.18 1.01 7.55
N VAL A 2 21.08 1.63 8.00
CA VAL A 2 20.27 2.48 7.11
C VAL A 2 21.00 3.81 6.93
N GLU A 3 21.56 4.03 5.75
CA GLU A 3 22.08 5.34 5.36
C GLU A 3 20.93 6.18 4.81
N LEU A 4 20.46 7.15 5.59
CA LEU A 4 19.37 8.04 5.17
C LEU A 4 19.89 9.10 4.19
N GLN A 5 19.51 8.96 2.92
CA GLN A 5 19.87 9.88 1.84
C GLN A 5 19.14 11.24 1.93
N LYS A 6 19.76 12.27 1.35
CA LYS A 6 19.41 13.70 1.43
C LYS A 6 17.91 13.94 1.17
N LYS A 7 17.28 14.52 2.19
CA LYS A 7 15.92 15.11 2.19
C LYS A 7 15.54 15.62 0.80
N ALA A 8 14.54 15.00 0.16
CA ALA A 8 13.92 15.54 -1.04
C ALA A 8 13.56 17.01 -0.78
N ARG A 9 13.92 17.92 -1.71
CA ARG A 9 13.79 19.38 -1.52
C ARG A 9 12.34 19.89 -1.51
N GLY A 10 11.35 19.00 -1.62
CA GLY A 10 9.94 19.33 -1.47
C GLY A 10 9.51 19.38 0.00
N GLN A 11 8.65 20.34 0.34
CA GLN A 11 7.91 20.29 1.60
C GLN A 11 7.08 19.01 1.61
N ARG A 12 7.14 18.22 2.69
CA ARG A 12 6.25 17.06 2.83
C ARG A 12 4.81 17.59 2.85
N PRO A 13 3.89 17.04 2.03
CA PRO A 13 2.48 17.37 2.15
C PRO A 13 2.01 17.14 3.59
N SER A 14 1.25 18.09 4.12
CA SER A 14 0.56 17.98 5.40
C SER A 14 -0.92 17.81 5.06
N TYR A 15 -1.52 16.71 5.50
CA TYR A 15 -2.92 16.40 5.19
C TYR A 15 -3.83 16.67 6.40
N PHE A 16 -3.30 16.55 7.62
CA PHE A 16 -4.07 16.72 8.85
C PHE A 16 -3.63 17.95 9.65
N GLU A 17 -4.53 18.44 10.51
CA GLU A 17 -4.26 19.57 11.41
C GLU A 17 -3.12 19.27 12.39
N ASP A 18 -3.07 18.04 12.90
CA ASP A 18 -1.96 17.55 13.74
C ASP A 18 -0.91 16.83 12.87
N PRO A 19 0.30 17.39 12.71
CA PRO A 19 1.38 16.76 11.95
C PRO A 19 1.86 15.42 12.52
N ALA A 20 1.49 15.06 13.76
CA ALA A 20 1.75 13.74 14.32
C ALA A 20 0.97 12.64 13.58
N VAL A 21 -0.23 12.94 13.08
CA VAL A 21 -1.07 11.98 12.35
C VAL A 21 -0.43 11.62 11.01
N ASP A 22 0.04 12.61 10.26
CA ASP A 22 0.75 12.39 8.99
C ASP A 22 2.02 11.54 9.17
N LYS A 23 2.77 11.79 10.25
CA LYS A 23 3.96 10.99 10.58
C LYS A 23 3.60 9.56 10.91
N LEU A 24 2.56 9.35 11.73
CA LEU A 24 2.10 8.02 12.10
C LEU A 24 1.61 7.26 10.87
N MET A 25 0.80 7.88 10.01
CA MET A 25 0.34 7.29 8.75
C MET A 25 1.51 6.88 7.85
N ALA A 26 2.52 7.76 7.69
CA ALA A 26 3.71 7.44 6.89
C ALA A 26 4.51 6.26 7.47
N ILE A 27 4.68 6.19 8.79
CA ILE A 27 5.36 5.07 9.46
C ILE A 27 4.55 3.77 9.27
N THR A 28 3.23 3.82 9.46
CA THR A 28 2.36 2.66 9.31
C THR A 28 2.37 2.13 7.88
N LEU A 29 2.28 3.00 6.86
CA LEU A 29 2.35 2.58 5.46
C LEU A 29 3.73 2.02 5.08
N ALA A 30 4.82 2.56 5.64
CA ALA A 30 6.15 1.99 5.46
C ALA A 30 6.23 0.57 6.06
N LEU A 31 5.70 0.37 7.27
CA LEU A 31 5.64 -0.96 7.90
C LEU A 31 4.76 -1.93 7.11
N THR A 32 3.62 -1.47 6.57
CA THR A 32 2.78 -2.27 5.67
C THR A 32 3.57 -2.75 4.44
N GLY A 33 4.41 -1.88 3.85
CA GLY A 33 5.30 -2.24 2.75
C GLY A 33 6.30 -3.33 3.14
N GLU A 34 6.95 -3.20 4.29
CA GLU A 34 7.87 -4.22 4.82
C GLU A 34 7.15 -5.56 5.06
N VAL A 35 5.92 -5.53 5.58
CA VAL A 35 5.11 -6.76 5.77
C VAL A 35 4.76 -7.41 4.43
N ALA A 36 4.48 -6.64 3.38
CA ALA A 36 4.27 -7.20 2.04
C ALA A 36 5.53 -7.92 1.52
N VAL A 37 6.71 -7.33 1.71
CA VAL A 37 8.00 -7.97 1.36
C VAL A 37 8.22 -9.26 2.16
N LEU A 38 7.91 -9.26 3.47
CA LEU A 38 8.01 -10.45 4.29
C LEU A 38 7.08 -11.57 3.82
N ARG A 39 5.85 -11.24 3.42
CA ARG A 39 4.91 -12.22 2.83
C ARG A 39 5.47 -12.85 1.55
N ASP A 40 6.07 -12.05 0.67
CA ASP A 40 6.71 -12.58 -0.54
C ASP A 40 7.92 -13.46 -0.23
N ARG A 41 8.73 -13.12 0.79
CA ARG A 41 9.83 -13.97 1.25
C ARG A 41 9.32 -15.30 1.81
N ILE A 42 8.21 -15.30 2.55
CA ILE A 42 7.59 -16.53 3.05
C ILE A 42 7.09 -17.39 1.89
N ASP A 43 6.39 -16.81 0.90
CA ASP A 43 5.96 -17.53 -0.31
C ASP A 43 7.17 -18.11 -1.07
N THR A 44 8.28 -17.38 -1.19
CA THR A 44 9.53 -17.93 -1.76
C THR A 44 10.02 -19.15 -0.98
N ILE A 45 10.03 -19.09 0.36
CA ILE A 45 10.49 -20.21 1.19
C ILE A 45 9.61 -21.45 0.97
N GLU A 46 8.30 -21.27 0.92
CA GLU A 46 7.34 -22.36 0.66
C GLU A 46 7.56 -23.00 -0.72
N ARG A 47 7.83 -22.19 -1.74
CA ARG A 47 8.12 -22.68 -3.10
C ARG A 47 9.45 -23.41 -3.20
N LEU A 48 10.52 -22.85 -2.63
CA LEU A 48 11.82 -23.54 -2.56
C LEU A 48 11.69 -24.88 -1.84
N SER A 49 10.92 -24.93 -0.76
CA SER A 49 10.61 -26.17 -0.04
C SER A 49 9.86 -27.18 -0.91
N ALA A 50 8.84 -26.73 -1.64
CA ALA A 50 8.06 -27.58 -2.55
C ALA A 50 8.90 -28.15 -3.70
N GLU A 51 9.91 -27.40 -4.16
CA GLU A 51 10.89 -27.85 -5.17
C GLU A 51 11.99 -28.75 -4.59
N GLY A 52 11.99 -29.01 -3.27
CA GLY A 52 13.03 -29.78 -2.59
C GLY A 52 14.40 -29.08 -2.55
N LYS A 53 14.44 -27.76 -2.75
CA LYS A 53 15.67 -26.96 -2.69
C LYS A 53 16.03 -26.63 -1.25
N SER A 54 17.31 -26.41 -0.99
CA SER A 54 17.78 -25.93 0.31
C SER A 54 17.21 -24.55 0.61
N ILE A 55 16.69 -24.36 1.82
CA ILE A 55 16.22 -23.06 2.31
C ILE A 55 17.40 -22.37 2.99
N SER A 56 17.97 -21.37 2.32
CA SER A 56 18.99 -20.48 2.87
C SER A 56 18.67 -19.02 2.50
N PRO A 57 19.22 -18.02 3.23
CA PRO A 57 19.07 -16.62 2.86
C PRO A 57 19.46 -16.34 1.40
N GLU A 58 20.58 -16.92 0.95
CA GLU A 58 21.09 -16.76 -0.42
C GLU A 58 20.14 -17.39 -1.45
N ALA A 59 19.53 -18.52 -1.14
CA ALA A 59 18.57 -19.18 -2.03
C ALA A 59 17.26 -18.37 -2.15
N VAL A 60 16.80 -17.76 -1.05
CA VAL A 60 15.62 -16.89 -1.06
C VAL A 60 15.90 -15.61 -1.84
N ASP A 61 17.08 -15.02 -1.67
CA ASP A 61 17.48 -13.78 -2.35
C ASP A 61 17.73 -13.99 -3.85
N ALA A 62 18.17 -15.18 -4.25
CA ALA A 62 18.38 -15.56 -5.65
C ALA A 62 17.13 -16.11 -6.36
N TYR A 63 16.00 -16.24 -5.65
CA TYR A 63 14.77 -16.77 -6.23
C TYR A 63 14.14 -15.78 -7.20
N GLU A 64 14.04 -16.18 -8.47
CA GLU A 64 13.33 -15.42 -9.50
C GLU A 64 11.93 -16.01 -9.73
N PRO A 65 10.85 -15.31 -9.32
CA PRO A 65 9.49 -15.78 -9.57
C PRO A 65 9.20 -15.74 -11.06
N ASP A 66 8.55 -16.78 -11.60
CA ASP A 66 8.02 -16.75 -12.97
C ASP A 66 6.79 -15.83 -13.08
N GLU A 67 6.24 -15.68 -14.29
CA GLU A 67 5.08 -14.79 -14.51
C GLU A 67 3.87 -15.20 -13.68
N LYS A 68 3.58 -16.49 -13.57
CA LYS A 68 2.44 -16.99 -12.81
C LYS A 68 2.59 -16.70 -11.32
N VAL A 69 3.79 -16.85 -10.77
CA VAL A 69 4.08 -16.52 -9.38
C VAL A 69 3.94 -15.01 -9.15
N ARG A 70 4.40 -14.17 -10.09
CA ARG A 70 4.23 -12.72 -10.00
C ARG A 70 2.76 -12.31 -10.00
N GLU A 71 1.94 -12.87 -10.88
CA GLU A 71 0.49 -12.61 -10.91
C GLU A 71 -0.18 -12.97 -9.58
N ILE A 72 0.15 -14.14 -9.01
CA ILE A 72 -0.37 -14.57 -7.70
C ILE A 72 0.04 -13.58 -6.60
N ARG A 73 1.32 -13.18 -6.56
CA ARG A 73 1.82 -12.21 -5.56
C ARG A 73 1.14 -10.86 -5.71
N ASN A 74 0.92 -10.39 -6.93
CA ASN A 74 0.21 -9.14 -7.18
C ASN A 74 -1.22 -9.20 -6.65
N ALA A 75 -1.99 -10.24 -7.01
CA ALA A 75 -3.37 -10.39 -6.53
C ALA A 75 -3.47 -10.50 -5.00
N LEU A 76 -2.53 -11.21 -4.36
CA LEU A 76 -2.46 -11.28 -2.90
C LEU A 76 -2.08 -9.93 -2.28
N ARG A 77 -1.19 -9.17 -2.91
CA ARG A 77 -0.80 -7.84 -2.46
C ARG A 77 -1.93 -6.83 -2.60
N ASP A 78 -2.68 -6.88 -3.70
CA ASP A 78 -3.88 -6.05 -3.90
C ASP A 78 -4.89 -6.32 -2.79
N THR A 79 -5.21 -7.60 -2.55
CA THR A 79 -6.10 -8.00 -1.45
C THR A 79 -5.58 -7.54 -0.09
N TYR A 80 -4.26 -7.62 0.14
CA TYR A 80 -3.65 -7.16 1.38
C TYR A 80 -3.80 -5.65 1.57
N LEU A 81 -3.57 -4.87 0.51
CA LEU A 81 -3.74 -3.43 0.54
C LEU A 81 -5.21 -3.04 0.73
N ASP A 82 -6.16 -3.73 0.09
CA ASP A 82 -7.59 -3.52 0.29
C ASP A 82 -7.99 -3.70 1.75
N VAL A 83 -7.44 -4.71 2.42
CA VAL A 83 -7.70 -4.94 3.85
C VAL A 83 -7.11 -3.84 4.72
N VAL A 84 -5.87 -3.42 4.45
CA VAL A 84 -5.18 -2.37 5.22
C VAL A 84 -5.85 -1.01 5.03
N LEU A 85 -6.26 -0.70 3.80
CA LEU A 85 -6.84 0.58 3.39
C LEU A 85 -8.36 0.56 3.39
N ARG A 86 -8.98 -0.46 3.98
CA ARG A 86 -10.44 -0.65 3.97
C ARG A 86 -11.21 0.59 4.39
N ILE A 87 -10.76 1.28 5.44
CA ILE A 87 -11.42 2.49 5.93
C ILE A 87 -11.39 3.62 4.90
N VAL A 88 -10.28 3.78 4.19
CA VAL A 88 -10.13 4.78 3.13
C VAL A 88 -11.03 4.44 1.94
N HIS A 89 -11.17 3.15 1.60
CA HIS A 89 -12.10 2.71 0.56
C HIS A 89 -13.56 3.01 0.94
N GLN A 90 -13.95 2.76 2.19
CA GLN A 90 -15.30 3.05 2.69
C GLN A 90 -15.61 4.54 2.65
N GLU A 91 -14.69 5.39 3.12
CA GLU A 91 -14.84 6.85 3.05
C GLU A 91 -14.98 7.34 1.60
N ARG A 92 -14.19 6.78 0.67
CA ARG A 92 -14.31 7.11 -0.76
C ARG A 92 -15.68 6.71 -1.32
N GLU A 93 -16.13 5.50 -1.04
CA GLU A 93 -17.44 5.01 -1.49
C GLU A 93 -18.59 5.87 -0.94
N GLU A 94 -18.52 6.26 0.33
CA GLU A 94 -19.50 7.18 0.95
C GLU A 94 -19.52 8.54 0.26
N LEU A 95 -18.36 9.12 -0.06
CA LEU A 95 -18.25 10.39 -0.79
C LEU A 95 -18.82 10.27 -2.22
N GLU A 96 -18.52 9.19 -2.92
CA GLU A 96 -19.07 8.91 -4.25
C GLU A 96 -20.60 8.80 -4.20
N HIS A 97 -21.16 8.12 -3.19
CA HIS A 97 -22.59 8.03 -2.98
C HIS A 97 -23.24 9.38 -2.64
N GLN A 98 -22.58 10.23 -1.85
CA GLN A 98 -23.08 11.57 -1.55
C GLN A 98 -23.14 12.43 -2.81
N LEU A 99 -22.09 12.41 -3.62
CA LEU A 99 -22.03 13.18 -4.87
C LEU A 99 -23.08 12.72 -5.89
N ALA A 100 -23.29 11.41 -6.01
CA ALA A 100 -24.29 10.84 -6.93
C ALA A 100 -25.75 11.19 -6.57
N ASN A 101 -26.01 11.47 -5.28
CA ASN A 101 -27.36 11.75 -4.78
C ASN A 101 -27.63 13.26 -4.57
N GLN A 102 -26.68 14.15 -4.87
CA GLN A 102 -26.88 15.60 -4.79
C GLN A 102 -27.61 16.13 -6.05
N PRO A 103 -28.64 17.00 -5.90
CA PRO A 103 -29.25 17.68 -7.02
C PRO A 103 -28.20 18.47 -7.81
N TYR A 104 -28.23 18.38 -9.14
CA TYR A 104 -27.24 18.98 -10.04
C TYR A 104 -26.96 20.47 -9.78
N ASP A 105 -27.96 21.23 -9.32
CA ASP A 105 -27.82 22.67 -9.01
C ASP A 105 -26.93 22.95 -7.77
N ASP A 106 -26.84 22.03 -6.79
CA ASP A 106 -26.01 22.20 -5.58
C ASP A 106 -24.52 21.90 -5.84
N VAL A 107 -24.23 21.07 -6.85
CA VAL A 107 -22.85 20.75 -7.24
C VAL A 107 -22.18 21.96 -7.91
N VAL A 108 -22.94 22.76 -8.67
CA VAL A 108 -22.44 23.95 -9.39
C VAL A 108 -22.06 25.07 -8.43
N THR A 109 -22.83 25.31 -7.37
CA THR A 109 -22.53 26.31 -6.34
C THR A 109 -21.32 25.92 -5.49
N THR A 110 -21.16 24.63 -5.16
CA THR A 110 -20.03 24.14 -4.33
C THR A 110 -18.67 24.30 -5.03
N VAL A 111 -18.60 24.05 -6.34
CA VAL A 111 -17.36 24.23 -7.12
C VAL A 111 -17.07 25.70 -7.44
N SER A 112 -18.09 26.56 -7.48
CA SER A 112 -17.94 27.99 -7.80
C SER A 112 -17.55 28.86 -6.59
N THR A 113 -17.58 28.31 -5.37
CA THR A 113 -17.34 29.05 -4.12
C THR A 113 -16.01 28.70 -3.45
N ASN A 114 -15.22 27.80 -4.05
CA ASN A 114 -13.85 27.43 -3.64
C ASN A 114 -12.84 27.95 -4.66
#